data_AF-A0A956IB46-F1
#
_entry.id   AF-A0A956IB46-F1
#
_cell.length_a   1.000
_cell.length_b   1.000
_cell.length_c   1.000
_cell.angle_alpha   90.00
_cell.angle_beta   90.00
_cell.angle_gamma   90.00
#
_symmetry.space_group_name_H-M   'P 1'
#
loop_
_entity.id
_entity.type
_entity.pdbx_description
1 polymer ?
#
loop_
_entity_poly.entity_id
_entity_poly.type
_entity_poly.pdbx_seq_one_letter_code
_entity_poly.pdbx_strand_id
1 'polypeptide(L)'
;MPELPLHSHLLLFPRAIRDGLERVRASGLVGDDEVPNLWQIQLGVLRMWHRVFFRPESIGMSKSHAVRPTLRAKLLAPRPMRFPFLLRERAVAPLDFSGLLSSPERVVRHVLGAHHDGVQFVYDLQILSVHPGMLEEALREARDVVSGASPRAPWLRDLTVYEHYHENLLAALERAVKGDFPMPAHQVDDPDISFLAYLAWCARQPQTPRATLDALMNGRYDVAHGLRDVTTGDSPVRA
;
A
#
# COMPACT_ATOMS: atom_id res chain seq x y z
N MET A 1 -4.58 29.94 -3.24
CA MET A 1 -4.70 28.46 -3.22
C MET A 1 -6.16 28.12 -3.00
N PRO A 2 -6.77 27.20 -3.76
CA PRO A 2 -8.16 26.82 -3.55
C PRO A 2 -8.36 26.23 -2.14
N GLU A 3 -9.46 26.63 -1.50
CA GLU A 3 -9.86 26.12 -0.19
C GLU A 3 -10.14 24.62 -0.25
N LEU A 4 -9.84 23.93 0.85
CA LEU A 4 -10.13 22.52 0.98
C LEU A 4 -11.58 22.31 1.43
N PRO A 5 -12.30 21.32 0.90
CA PRO A 5 -13.64 20.98 1.42
C PRO A 5 -13.59 20.59 2.90
N LEU A 6 -14.61 20.96 3.68
CA LEU A 6 -14.65 20.71 5.13
C LEU A 6 -14.43 19.24 5.51
N HIS A 7 -15.00 18.30 4.75
CA HIS A 7 -14.84 16.87 4.99
C HIS A 7 -13.38 16.42 4.91
N SER A 8 -12.54 17.08 4.09
CA SER A 8 -11.14 16.70 3.87
C SER A 8 -10.30 16.73 5.15
N HIS A 9 -10.71 17.51 6.16
CA HIS A 9 -10.07 17.56 7.47
C HIS A 9 -10.16 16.25 8.28
N LEU A 10 -10.97 15.28 7.84
CA LEU A 10 -10.95 13.92 8.38
C LEU A 10 -9.74 13.12 7.89
N LEU A 11 -9.07 13.53 6.81
CA LEU A 11 -7.75 13.01 6.46
C LEU A 11 -6.69 13.67 7.34
N LEU A 12 -5.70 12.88 7.74
CA LEU A 12 -4.46 13.44 8.25
C LEU A 12 -3.71 14.05 7.06
N PHE A 13 -3.51 15.37 7.07
CA PHE A 13 -2.78 16.14 6.05
C PHE A 13 -3.42 16.17 4.63
N PRO A 14 -4.66 16.67 4.47
CA PRO A 14 -5.37 16.68 3.18
C PRO A 14 -4.66 17.43 2.05
N ARG A 15 -3.85 18.46 2.37
CA ARG A 15 -3.05 19.18 1.35
C ARG A 15 -1.99 18.29 0.73
N ALA A 16 -1.24 17.55 1.56
CA ALA A 16 -0.19 16.65 1.08
C ALA A 16 -0.76 15.51 0.24
N ILE A 17 -1.93 14.98 0.61
CA ILE A 17 -2.65 13.96 -0.19
C ILE A 17 -3.06 14.54 -1.54
N ARG A 18 -3.63 15.74 -1.56
CA ARG A 18 -3.98 16.43 -2.82
C ARG A 18 -2.76 16.59 -3.71
N ASP A 19 -1.64 17.06 -3.16
CA ASP A 19 -0.41 17.21 -3.93
C ASP A 19 0.13 15.85 -4.42
N GLY A 20 -0.11 14.77 -3.67
CA GLY A 20 0.13 13.38 -4.12
C GLY A 20 -0.73 12.98 -5.30
N LEU A 21 -2.02 13.28 -5.28
CA LEU A 21 -2.93 13.03 -6.39
C LEU A 21 -2.55 13.85 -7.64
N GLU A 22 -2.08 15.09 -7.48
CA GLU A 22 -1.56 15.87 -8.61
C GLU A 22 -0.30 15.22 -9.22
N ARG A 23 0.58 14.62 -8.39
CA ARG A 23 1.73 13.86 -8.91
C ARG A 23 1.29 12.61 -9.66
N VAL A 24 0.31 11.88 -9.13
CA VAL A 24 -0.28 10.72 -9.83
C VAL A 24 -0.85 11.16 -11.17
N ARG A 25 -1.62 12.26 -11.22
CA ARG A 25 -2.15 12.81 -12.47
C ARG A 25 -1.02 13.18 -13.45
N ALA A 26 -0.01 13.89 -12.97
CA ALA A 26 1.13 14.32 -13.79
C ALA A 26 2.00 13.15 -14.31
N SER A 27 1.94 11.97 -13.67
CA SER A 27 2.69 10.79 -14.11
C SER A 27 2.12 10.14 -15.37
N GLY A 28 0.84 10.35 -15.67
CA GLY A 28 0.14 9.69 -16.79
C GLY A 28 -0.06 8.18 -16.61
N LEU A 29 0.19 7.62 -15.42
CA LEU A 29 0.01 6.20 -15.12
C LEU A 29 -1.47 5.77 -15.01
N VAL A 30 -2.36 6.73 -14.79
CA VAL A 30 -3.82 6.54 -14.73
C VAL A 30 -4.50 7.62 -15.58
N GLY A 31 -5.68 7.33 -16.12
CA GLY A 31 -6.47 8.34 -16.83
C GLY A 31 -6.84 9.51 -15.92
N ASP A 32 -7.03 10.71 -16.49
CA ASP A 32 -7.41 11.91 -15.71
C ASP A 32 -8.74 11.72 -14.96
N ASP A 33 -9.67 10.97 -15.56
CA ASP A 33 -10.97 10.59 -15.00
C ASP A 33 -10.89 9.46 -13.95
N GLU A 34 -9.75 8.78 -13.87
CA GLU A 34 -9.47 7.71 -12.91
C GLU A 34 -8.72 8.22 -11.67
N VAL A 35 -8.32 9.49 -11.63
CA VAL A 35 -7.70 10.08 -10.44
C VAL A 35 -8.79 10.40 -9.40
N PRO A 36 -8.83 9.71 -8.25
CA PRO A 36 -9.86 9.94 -7.25
C PRO A 36 -9.76 11.33 -6.62
N ASN A 37 -10.89 11.86 -6.16
CA ASN A 37 -10.91 13.08 -5.36
C ASN A 37 -10.61 12.78 -3.86
N LEU A 38 -10.46 13.83 -3.05
CA LEU A 38 -10.12 13.67 -1.62
C LEU A 38 -11.16 12.88 -0.82
N TRP A 39 -12.45 13.00 -1.15
CA TRP A 39 -13.50 12.22 -0.50
C TRP A 39 -13.39 10.74 -0.85
N GLN A 40 -13.14 10.42 -2.12
CA GLN A 40 -12.93 9.05 -2.57
C GLN A 40 -11.69 8.42 -1.91
N ILE A 41 -10.60 9.19 -1.74
CA ILE A 41 -9.44 8.74 -0.95
C ILE A 41 -9.79 8.51 0.53
N GLN A 42 -10.68 9.31 1.13
CA GLN A 42 -11.16 9.02 2.50
C GLN A 42 -11.84 7.66 2.59
N LEU A 43 -12.68 7.32 1.61
CA LEU A 43 -13.32 6.01 1.56
C LEU A 43 -12.27 4.89 1.37
N GLY A 44 -11.23 5.12 0.57
CA GLY A 44 -10.08 4.22 0.45
C GLY A 44 -9.31 4.03 1.77
N VAL A 45 -9.08 5.12 2.51
CA VAL A 45 -8.45 5.06 3.84
C VAL A 45 -9.32 4.27 4.83
N LEU A 46 -10.64 4.46 4.81
CA LEU A 46 -11.58 3.68 5.63
C LEU A 46 -11.53 2.19 5.29
N ARG A 47 -11.43 1.84 4.00
CA ARG A 47 -11.23 0.45 3.54
C ARG A 47 -9.94 -0.15 4.11
N MET A 48 -8.84 0.59 4.07
CA MET A 48 -7.55 0.13 4.61
C MET A 48 -7.60 -0.07 6.12
N TRP A 49 -8.27 0.83 6.85
CA TRP A 49 -8.57 0.62 8.27
C TRP A 49 -9.39 -0.65 8.50
N HIS A 50 -10.44 -0.87 7.72
CA HIS A 50 -11.24 -2.09 7.80
C HIS A 50 -10.37 -3.35 7.59
N ARG A 51 -9.45 -3.35 6.62
CA ARG A 51 -8.49 -4.46 6.43
C ARG A 51 -7.62 -4.67 7.67
N VAL A 52 -7.07 -3.62 8.28
CA VAL A 52 -6.21 -3.73 9.46
C VAL A 52 -6.95 -4.37 10.64
N PHE A 53 -8.22 -4.01 10.86
CA PHE A 53 -9.00 -4.54 11.99
C PHE A 53 -9.56 -5.94 11.75
N PHE A 54 -10.01 -6.25 10.53
CA PHE A 54 -10.74 -7.48 10.23
C PHE A 54 -9.94 -8.55 9.48
N ARG A 55 -8.77 -8.19 8.92
CA ARG A 55 -7.85 -9.11 8.23
C ARG A 55 -6.39 -8.90 8.67
N PRO A 56 -6.09 -8.84 9.98
CA PRO A 56 -4.76 -8.51 10.48
C PRO A 56 -3.69 -9.54 10.08
N GLU A 57 -4.09 -10.75 9.71
CA GLU A 57 -3.22 -11.82 9.22
C GLU A 57 -2.65 -11.55 7.82
N SER A 58 -3.26 -10.64 7.08
CA SER A 58 -2.80 -10.22 5.75
C SER A 58 -1.63 -9.22 5.79
N ILE A 59 -1.14 -8.84 6.98
CA ILE A 59 -0.18 -7.74 7.17
C ILE A 59 1.08 -8.23 7.91
N GLY A 60 2.21 -8.21 7.22
CA GLY A 60 3.54 -8.41 7.79
C GLY A 60 3.83 -9.84 8.26
N MET A 61 3.08 -10.83 7.78
CA MET A 61 3.31 -12.25 8.06
C MET A 61 3.51 -13.01 6.76
N SER A 62 4.44 -13.97 6.74
CA SER A 62 4.65 -14.83 5.58
C SER A 62 3.82 -16.11 5.68
N LYS A 63 3.22 -16.53 4.57
CA LYS A 63 2.56 -17.84 4.43
C LYS A 63 3.45 -18.90 3.80
N SER A 64 4.46 -18.49 3.04
CA SER A 64 5.28 -19.37 2.20
C SER A 64 6.71 -19.55 2.69
N HIS A 65 7.21 -18.68 3.56
CA HIS A 65 8.61 -18.69 3.98
C HIS A 65 8.76 -18.81 5.50
N ALA A 66 9.78 -19.55 5.90
CA ALA A 66 10.14 -19.71 7.30
C ALA A 66 10.72 -18.42 7.88
N VAL A 67 10.65 -18.30 9.21
CA VAL A 67 11.42 -17.32 9.98
C VAL A 67 12.91 -17.68 9.87
N ARG A 68 13.76 -16.68 9.65
CA ARG A 68 15.22 -16.85 9.58
C ARG A 68 15.77 -17.55 10.84
N PRO A 69 16.83 -18.35 10.71
CA PRO A 69 17.36 -19.14 11.82
C PRO A 69 18.09 -18.30 12.89
N THR A 70 18.34 -17.02 12.63
CA THR A 70 19.04 -16.11 13.54
C THR A 70 18.24 -15.89 14.83
N LEU A 71 18.95 -15.71 15.95
CA LEU A 71 18.30 -15.43 17.23
C LEU A 71 17.46 -14.16 17.16
N ARG A 72 17.98 -13.11 16.52
CA ARG A 72 17.31 -11.82 16.39
C ARG A 72 16.01 -11.95 15.59
N ALA A 73 16.00 -12.64 14.44
CA ALA A 73 14.77 -12.84 13.68
C ALA A 73 13.72 -13.63 14.46
N LYS A 74 14.14 -14.65 15.22
CA LYS A 74 13.23 -15.42 16.10
C LYS A 74 12.61 -14.56 17.20
N LEU A 75 13.40 -13.68 17.83
CA LEU A 75 12.90 -12.73 18.83
C LEU A 75 11.96 -11.67 18.22
N LEU A 76 12.21 -11.25 16.98
CA LEU A 76 11.40 -10.29 16.25
C LEU A 76 10.21 -10.92 15.49
N ALA A 77 10.07 -12.25 15.48
CA ALA A 77 8.97 -12.90 14.78
C ALA A 77 7.57 -12.47 15.30
N PRO A 78 7.35 -12.33 16.62
CA PRO A 78 6.11 -11.74 17.13
C PRO A 78 6.02 -10.25 16.75
N ARG A 79 4.94 -9.86 16.04
CA ARG A 79 4.72 -8.48 15.59
C ARG A 79 4.87 -7.41 16.69
N PRO A 80 4.37 -7.60 17.93
CA PRO A 80 4.55 -6.61 19.00
C PRO A 80 6.02 -6.36 19.35
N MET A 81 6.88 -7.38 19.25
CA MET A 81 8.32 -7.25 19.52
C MET A 81 9.06 -6.53 18.41
N ARG A 82 8.58 -6.69 17.16
CA ARG A 82 9.15 -6.03 15.98
C ARG A 82 8.72 -4.58 15.82
N PHE A 83 7.50 -4.24 16.24
CA PHE A 83 6.87 -2.95 15.96
C PHE A 83 7.70 -1.72 16.40
N PRO A 84 8.30 -1.67 17.60
CA PRO A 84 9.13 -0.53 18.00
C PRO A 84 10.32 -0.28 17.07
N PHE A 85 10.91 -1.34 16.52
CA PHE A 85 12.03 -1.26 15.60
C PHE A 85 11.59 -0.81 14.21
N LEU A 86 10.42 -1.25 13.74
CA LEU A 86 9.83 -0.74 12.49
C LEU A 86 9.54 0.77 12.57
N LEU A 87 9.05 1.26 13.73
CA LEU A 87 8.86 2.69 13.96
C LEU A 87 10.19 3.45 13.97
N ARG A 88 11.21 2.92 14.67
CA ARG A 88 12.55 3.52 14.72
C ARG A 88 13.19 3.61 13.34
N GLU A 89 13.07 2.57 12.53
CA GLU A 89 13.56 2.54 11.15
C GLU A 89 12.71 3.38 10.19
N ARG A 90 11.57 3.91 10.66
CA ARG A 90 10.54 4.55 9.84
C ARG A 90 10.06 3.65 8.69
N ALA A 91 10.17 2.33 8.89
CA ALA A 91 9.77 1.30 7.95
C ALA A 91 8.26 1.03 8.01
N VAL A 92 7.49 1.76 8.81
CA VAL A 92 6.03 1.76 8.78
C VAL A 92 5.51 3.20 8.92
N ALA A 93 4.35 3.48 8.33
CA ALA A 93 3.68 4.78 8.40
C ALA A 93 2.27 4.62 8.99
N PRO A 94 2.12 4.59 10.33
CA PRO A 94 0.85 4.25 10.98
C PRO A 94 -0.26 5.29 10.76
N LEU A 95 0.05 6.42 10.12
CA LEU A 95 -0.88 7.52 9.85
C LEU A 95 -1.11 7.73 8.35
N ASP A 96 -0.44 6.98 7.49
CA ASP A 96 -0.62 7.04 6.04
C ASP A 96 -1.15 5.70 5.53
N PHE A 97 -2.47 5.60 5.41
CA PHE A 97 -3.15 4.43 4.88
C PHE A 97 -3.42 4.53 3.37
N SER A 98 -3.01 5.64 2.74
CA SER A 98 -3.19 5.84 1.29
C SER A 98 -1.91 5.56 0.51
N GLY A 99 -0.74 5.78 1.14
CA GLY A 99 0.56 5.83 0.50
C GLY A 99 0.89 7.20 -0.12
N LEU A 100 -0.11 8.10 -0.23
CA LEU A 100 0.04 9.42 -0.88
C LEU A 100 0.75 10.46 0.01
N LEU A 101 0.90 10.21 1.31
CA LEU A 101 1.60 11.11 2.23
C LEU A 101 3.09 10.80 2.36
N SER A 102 3.47 9.54 2.11
CA SER A 102 4.82 9.07 2.31
C SER A 102 5.76 9.66 1.27
N SER A 103 6.89 10.21 1.72
CA SER A 103 7.96 10.60 0.80
C SER A 103 8.52 9.34 0.13
N PRO A 104 9.04 9.42 -1.11
CA PRO A 104 9.52 8.23 -1.80
C PRO A 104 10.68 7.55 -1.04
N GLU A 105 11.56 8.31 -0.36
CA GLU A 105 12.62 7.75 0.49
C GLU A 105 12.05 6.98 1.69
N ARG A 106 10.88 7.38 2.19
CA ARG A 106 10.17 6.63 3.24
C ARG A 106 9.61 5.33 2.68
N VAL A 107 9.06 5.36 1.46
CA VAL A 107 8.57 4.14 0.78
C VAL A 107 9.73 3.16 0.54
N VAL A 108 10.91 3.64 0.13
CA VAL A 108 12.13 2.80 0.03
C VAL A 108 12.48 2.15 1.36
N ARG A 109 12.51 2.92 2.47
CA ARG A 109 12.75 2.36 3.81
C ARG A 109 11.68 1.35 4.22
N HIS A 110 10.42 1.58 3.85
CA HIS A 110 9.31 0.68 4.12
C HIS A 110 9.51 -0.66 3.43
N VAL A 111 9.72 -0.67 2.11
CA VAL A 111 9.91 -1.93 1.37
C VAL A 111 11.15 -2.68 1.80
N LEU A 112 12.23 -2.00 2.22
CA LEU A 112 13.44 -2.67 2.71
C LEU A 112 13.33 -3.18 4.15
N GLY A 113 12.50 -2.55 4.99
CA GLY A 113 12.46 -2.79 6.44
C GLY A 113 11.23 -3.54 6.94
N ALA A 114 10.12 -3.53 6.21
CA ALA A 114 8.90 -4.23 6.55
C ALA A 114 8.64 -5.37 5.56
N HIS A 115 8.18 -6.51 6.08
CA HIS A 115 7.87 -7.67 5.25
C HIS A 115 6.52 -7.53 4.56
N HIS A 116 6.47 -7.95 3.30
CA HIS A 116 5.29 -8.07 2.46
C HIS A 116 5.20 -9.52 1.96
N ASP A 117 4.03 -10.13 2.08
CA ASP A 117 3.83 -11.52 1.65
C ASP A 117 3.52 -11.58 0.15
N GLY A 118 4.09 -12.56 -0.56
CA GLY A 118 3.91 -12.70 -2.00
C GLY A 118 4.25 -11.43 -2.78
N VAL A 119 3.27 -10.90 -3.52
CA VAL A 119 3.41 -9.70 -4.36
C VAL A 119 2.90 -8.42 -3.70
N GLN A 120 2.61 -8.42 -2.39
CA GLN A 120 2.03 -7.25 -1.70
C GLN A 120 2.89 -5.98 -1.79
N PHE A 121 4.22 -6.10 -1.94
CA PHE A 121 5.10 -4.94 -2.13
C PHE A 121 4.86 -4.21 -3.47
N VAL A 122 4.11 -4.79 -4.42
CA VAL A 122 3.80 -4.15 -5.72
C VAL A 122 3.08 -2.82 -5.51
N TYR A 123 2.23 -2.70 -4.49
CA TYR A 123 1.60 -1.43 -4.10
C TYR A 123 2.64 -0.32 -3.93
N ASP A 124 3.69 -0.57 -3.14
CA ASP A 124 4.75 0.39 -2.88
C ASP A 124 5.64 0.64 -4.09
N LEU A 125 5.92 -0.39 -4.90
CA LEU A 125 6.68 -0.21 -6.14
C LEU A 125 5.92 0.68 -7.13
N GLN A 126 4.61 0.53 -7.23
CA GLN A 126 3.78 1.41 -8.05
C GLN A 126 3.76 2.84 -7.50
N ILE A 127 3.75 3.05 -6.18
CA ILE A 127 3.95 4.39 -5.61
C ILE A 127 5.31 4.96 -6.02
N LEU A 128 6.39 4.20 -5.88
CA LEU A 128 7.73 4.64 -6.28
C LEU A 128 7.80 5.00 -7.76
N SER A 129 7.04 4.32 -8.64
CA SER A 129 7.00 4.60 -10.08
C SER A 129 6.45 5.99 -10.43
N VAL A 130 5.66 6.61 -9.54
CA VAL A 130 5.19 8.00 -9.67
C VAL A 130 6.34 9.01 -9.48
N HIS A 131 7.44 8.58 -8.86
CA HIS A 131 8.58 9.42 -8.53
C HIS A 131 9.80 9.07 -9.40
N PRO A 132 10.22 9.95 -10.33
CA PRO A 132 11.35 9.67 -11.22
C PRO A 132 12.62 9.26 -10.45
N GLY A 133 13.23 8.14 -10.85
CA GLY A 133 14.50 7.64 -10.29
C GLY A 133 14.37 6.82 -9.00
N MET A 134 13.18 6.77 -8.38
CA MET A 134 13.03 6.16 -7.06
C MET A 134 12.95 4.63 -7.10
N LEU A 135 12.52 4.05 -8.22
CA LEU A 135 12.61 2.60 -8.43
C LEU A 135 14.07 2.14 -8.58
N GLU A 136 14.90 2.92 -9.29
CA GLU A 136 16.32 2.66 -9.48
C GLU A 136 17.09 2.80 -8.16
N GLU A 137 16.73 3.78 -7.34
CA GLU A 137 17.25 3.92 -5.98
C GLU A 137 16.88 2.73 -5.10
N ALA A 138 15.61 2.32 -5.08
CA ALA A 138 15.17 1.14 -4.36
C ALA A 138 15.90 -0.14 -4.84
N LEU A 139 16.07 -0.28 -6.16
CA LEU A 139 16.80 -1.40 -6.77
C LEU A 139 18.26 -1.45 -6.30
N ARG A 140 18.95 -0.30 -6.29
CA ARG A 140 20.32 -0.19 -5.80
C ARG A 140 20.41 -0.60 -4.34
N GLU A 141 19.55 -0.06 -3.48
CA GLU A 141 19.57 -0.38 -2.04
C GLU A 141 19.24 -1.87 -1.78
N ALA A 142 18.25 -2.43 -2.49
CA ALA A 142 17.92 -3.84 -2.38
C ALA A 142 19.10 -4.74 -2.79
N ARG A 143 19.82 -4.37 -3.87
CA ARG A 143 21.03 -5.07 -4.30
C ARG A 143 22.14 -5.01 -3.26
N ASP A 144 22.33 -3.87 -2.61
CA ASP A 144 23.33 -3.73 -1.53
C ASP A 144 22.96 -4.56 -0.29
N VAL A 145 21.66 -4.72 0.00
CA VAL A 145 21.19 -5.59 1.08
C VAL A 145 21.38 -7.08 0.74
N VAL A 146 21.07 -7.49 -0.48
CA VAL A 146 21.22 -8.88 -0.92
C VAL A 146 22.69 -9.28 -1.04
N SER A 147 23.54 -8.41 -1.59
CA SER A 147 24.98 -8.67 -1.74
C SER A 147 25.76 -8.57 -0.42
N GLY A 148 25.16 -7.99 0.62
CA GLY A 148 25.84 -7.73 1.90
C GLY A 148 26.76 -6.50 1.88
N ALA A 149 26.77 -5.73 0.79
CA ALA A 149 27.53 -4.48 0.70
C ALA A 149 27.01 -3.40 1.66
N SER A 150 25.71 -3.44 2.00
CA SER A 150 25.14 -2.53 2.99
C SER A 150 25.52 -2.96 4.42
N PRO A 151 26.10 -2.07 5.24
CA PRO A 151 26.33 -2.35 6.68
C PRO A 151 25.04 -2.65 7.44
N ARG A 152 23.89 -2.19 6.92
CA ARG A 152 22.56 -2.43 7.51
C ARG A 152 21.96 -3.77 7.08
N ALA A 153 22.54 -4.47 6.11
CA ALA A 153 21.98 -5.69 5.54
C ALA A 153 21.63 -6.76 6.60
N PRO A 154 22.50 -7.10 7.58
CA PRO A 154 22.14 -8.11 8.59
C PRO A 154 20.92 -7.69 9.41
N TRP A 155 20.84 -6.40 9.77
CA TRP A 155 19.74 -5.85 10.55
C TRP A 155 18.43 -5.85 9.77
N LEU A 156 18.41 -5.34 8.53
CA LEU A 156 17.22 -5.30 7.70
C LEU A 156 16.67 -6.71 7.41
N ARG A 157 17.55 -7.66 7.14
CA ARG A 157 17.17 -9.07 6.92
C ARG A 157 16.47 -9.67 8.14
N ASP A 158 17.03 -9.48 9.33
CA ASP A 158 16.40 -9.98 10.56
C ASP A 158 15.15 -9.20 10.96
N LEU A 159 15.08 -7.90 10.65
CA LEU A 159 13.91 -7.07 10.90
C LEU A 159 12.72 -7.51 10.02
N THR A 160 12.96 -7.89 8.77
CA THR A 160 11.93 -8.47 7.90
C THR A 160 11.54 -9.90 8.29
N VAL A 161 12.30 -10.54 9.20
CA VAL A 161 12.05 -11.83 9.85
C VAL A 161 12.13 -13.05 8.92
N TYR A 162 11.54 -13.00 7.74
CA TYR A 162 11.35 -14.15 6.86
C TYR A 162 12.48 -14.32 5.85
N GLU A 163 12.75 -15.57 5.49
CA GLU A 163 13.71 -15.92 4.45
C GLU A 163 13.27 -15.42 3.06
N HIS A 164 14.25 -15.27 2.16
CA HIS A 164 14.06 -14.88 0.75
C HIS A 164 13.40 -13.52 0.47
N TYR A 165 13.00 -12.77 1.50
CA TYR A 165 12.27 -11.51 1.32
C TYR A 165 13.01 -10.49 0.43
N HIS A 166 14.26 -10.17 0.76
CA HIS A 166 15.04 -9.18 0.00
C HIS A 166 15.44 -9.68 -1.38
N GLU A 167 15.64 -10.98 -1.55
CA GLU A 167 15.89 -11.60 -2.85
C GLU A 167 14.67 -11.50 -3.78
N ASN A 168 13.47 -11.78 -3.25
CA ASN A 168 12.21 -11.64 -3.97
C ASN A 168 11.93 -10.17 -4.32
N LEU A 169 12.16 -9.25 -3.37
CA LEU A 169 12.04 -7.81 -3.59
C LEU A 169 13.01 -7.32 -4.67
N LEU A 170 14.27 -7.77 -4.64
CA LEU A 170 15.27 -7.42 -5.66
C LEU A 170 14.81 -7.86 -7.05
N ALA A 171 14.37 -9.12 -7.20
CA ALA A 171 13.86 -9.63 -8.48
C ALA A 171 12.63 -8.85 -8.99
N ALA A 172 11.75 -8.42 -8.08
CA ALA A 172 10.60 -7.59 -8.43
C ALA A 172 11.02 -6.17 -8.87
N LEU A 173 11.98 -5.55 -8.17
CA LEU A 173 12.52 -4.24 -8.52
C LEU A 173 13.21 -4.24 -9.89
N GLU A 174 13.94 -5.30 -10.23
CA GLU A 174 14.58 -5.46 -11.55
C GLU A 174 13.59 -5.50 -12.72
N ARG A 175 12.34 -5.91 -12.45
CA ARG A 175 11.23 -5.83 -13.40
C ARG A 175 10.52 -4.49 -13.35
N ALA A 176 10.28 -3.96 -12.15
CA ALA A 176 9.59 -2.69 -11.95
C ALA A 176 10.31 -1.52 -12.64
N VAL A 177 11.65 -1.46 -12.61
CA VAL A 177 12.42 -0.43 -13.35
C VAL A 177 12.24 -0.52 -14.87
N LYS A 178 11.72 -1.63 -15.40
CA LYS A 178 11.36 -1.81 -16.81
C LYS A 178 9.86 -1.56 -17.07
N GLY A 179 9.12 -1.06 -16.09
CA GLY A 179 7.69 -0.83 -16.15
C GLY A 179 6.83 -2.08 -15.93
N ASP A 180 7.41 -3.17 -15.44
CA ASP A 180 6.74 -4.46 -15.32
C ASP A 180 6.52 -4.84 -13.85
N PHE A 181 5.25 -4.91 -13.44
CA PHE A 181 4.79 -5.22 -12.09
C PHE A 181 4.06 -6.56 -12.08
N PRO A 182 4.77 -7.71 -12.00
CA PRO A 182 4.12 -9.01 -12.05
C PRO A 182 3.16 -9.23 -10.90
N MET A 183 1.94 -9.59 -11.25
CA MET A 183 0.93 -10.07 -10.34
C MET A 183 0.18 -11.24 -10.97
N PRO A 184 -0.26 -12.24 -10.19
CA PRO A 184 -1.24 -13.21 -10.65
C PRO A 184 -2.50 -12.52 -11.16
N ALA A 185 -3.11 -13.03 -12.23
CA ALA A 185 -4.28 -12.40 -12.87
C ALA A 185 -5.42 -12.07 -11.89
N HIS A 186 -5.64 -12.93 -10.89
CA HIS A 186 -6.69 -12.73 -9.87
C HIS A 186 -6.39 -11.63 -8.83
N GLN A 187 -5.19 -11.04 -8.84
CA GLN A 187 -4.75 -9.97 -7.93
C GLN A 187 -4.56 -8.63 -8.62
N VAL A 188 -4.63 -8.58 -9.96
CA VAL A 188 -4.39 -7.36 -10.74
C VAL A 188 -5.34 -6.23 -10.33
N ASP A 189 -6.61 -6.55 -10.10
CA ASP A 189 -7.64 -5.58 -9.70
C ASP A 189 -7.88 -5.53 -8.18
N ASP A 190 -7.01 -6.16 -7.38
CA ASP A 190 -7.15 -6.15 -5.91
C ASP A 190 -6.61 -4.83 -5.33
N PRO A 191 -7.47 -3.96 -4.77
CA PRO A 191 -7.05 -2.68 -4.19
C PRO A 191 -6.21 -2.83 -2.92
N ASP A 192 -6.10 -4.04 -2.36
CA ASP A 192 -5.26 -4.34 -1.21
C ASP A 192 -3.82 -4.78 -1.63
N ILE A 193 -3.58 -4.99 -2.94
CA ILE A 193 -2.31 -5.47 -3.52
C ILE A 193 -1.68 -4.46 -4.49
N SER A 194 -2.49 -3.81 -5.34
CA SER A 194 -2.02 -2.84 -6.33
C SER A 194 -2.46 -1.42 -5.97
N PHE A 195 -1.52 -0.48 -6.02
CA PHE A 195 -1.81 0.94 -5.84
C PHE A 195 -2.67 1.50 -6.97
N LEU A 196 -2.43 1.06 -8.21
CA LEU A 196 -3.28 1.43 -9.35
C LEU A 196 -4.71 0.90 -9.17
N ALA A 197 -4.86 -0.36 -8.75
CA ALA A 197 -6.18 -0.92 -8.43
C ALA A 197 -6.85 -0.19 -7.26
N TYR A 198 -6.09 0.25 -6.26
CA TYR A 198 -6.59 1.07 -5.16
C TYR A 198 -7.11 2.43 -5.64
N LEU A 199 -6.36 3.13 -6.50
CA LEU A 199 -6.79 4.39 -7.09
C LEU A 199 -8.07 4.21 -7.92
N ALA A 200 -8.10 3.18 -8.78
CA ALA A 200 -9.27 2.84 -9.58
C ALA A 200 -10.48 2.49 -8.70
N TRP A 201 -10.28 1.72 -7.63
CA TRP A 201 -11.33 1.43 -6.65
C TRP A 201 -11.84 2.72 -6.01
N CYS A 202 -10.96 3.63 -5.59
CA CYS A 202 -11.35 4.92 -5.01
C CYS A 202 -12.16 5.75 -6.01
N ALA A 203 -11.71 5.84 -7.27
CA ALA A 203 -12.35 6.64 -8.32
C ALA A 203 -13.77 6.18 -8.67
N ARG A 204 -14.09 4.89 -8.45
CA ARG A 204 -15.45 4.35 -8.61
C ARG A 204 -16.39 4.65 -7.43
N GLN A 205 -15.87 5.14 -6.31
CA GLN A 205 -16.71 5.44 -5.15
C GLN A 205 -17.52 6.73 -5.33
N PRO A 206 -18.61 6.93 -4.58
CA PRO A 206 -19.39 8.17 -4.66
C PRO A 206 -18.50 9.39 -4.42
N GLN A 207 -18.64 10.43 -5.25
CA GLN A 207 -17.74 11.58 -5.23
C GLN A 207 -17.97 12.54 -4.05
N THR A 208 -19.07 12.38 -3.30
CA THR A 208 -19.45 13.30 -2.21
C THR A 208 -19.99 12.55 -0.99
N PRO A 209 -19.90 13.15 0.21
CA PRO A 209 -20.47 12.57 1.43
C PRO A 209 -21.97 12.26 1.33
N ARG A 210 -22.73 13.15 0.67
CA ARG A 210 -24.17 12.95 0.45
C ARG A 210 -24.44 11.73 -0.41
N ALA A 211 -23.73 11.59 -1.52
CA ALA A 211 -23.88 10.43 -2.40
C ALA A 211 -23.47 9.11 -1.71
N THR A 212 -22.46 9.15 -0.84
CA THR A 212 -22.09 7.99 0.01
C THR A 212 -23.20 7.64 0.99
N LEU A 213 -23.78 8.62 1.69
CA LEU A 213 -24.89 8.39 2.62
C LEU A 213 -26.11 7.81 1.90
N ASP A 214 -26.46 8.37 0.74
CA ASP A 214 -27.56 7.88 -0.09
C ASP A 214 -27.29 6.43 -0.53
N ALA A 215 -26.06 6.10 -0.97
CA ALA A 215 -25.70 4.73 -1.34
C ALA A 215 -25.76 3.77 -0.15
N LEU A 216 -25.28 4.18 1.02
CA LEU A 216 -25.31 3.39 2.26
C LEU A 216 -26.75 3.10 2.70
N MET A 217 -27.61 4.13 2.74
CA MET A 217 -29.02 3.98 3.12
C MET A 217 -29.81 3.07 2.19
N ASN A 218 -29.42 3.02 0.91
CA ASN A 218 -30.04 2.14 -0.07
C ASN A 218 -29.34 0.76 -0.17
N GLY A 219 -28.41 0.43 0.73
CA GLY A 219 -27.70 -0.86 0.74
C GLY A 219 -26.77 -1.08 -0.45
N ARG A 220 -26.41 -0.01 -1.18
CA ARG A 220 -25.54 -0.05 -2.36
C ARG A 220 -24.08 0.21 -2.05
N TYR A 221 -23.72 0.48 -0.78
CA TYR A 221 -22.34 0.72 -0.37
C TYR A 221 -22.06 0.04 0.96
N ASP A 222 -20.87 -0.54 1.08
CA ASP A 222 -20.25 -0.90 2.36
C ASP A 222 -18.74 -0.65 2.32
N VAL A 223 -18.09 -0.51 3.47
CA VAL A 223 -16.67 -0.17 3.54
C VAL A 223 -15.76 -1.27 2.97
N ALA A 224 -16.17 -2.53 3.07
CA ALA A 224 -15.36 -3.68 2.67
C ALA A 224 -15.36 -3.91 1.14
N HIS A 225 -16.43 -3.55 0.45
CA HIS A 225 -16.57 -3.79 -1.00
C HIS A 225 -16.67 -2.49 -1.81
N GLY A 226 -17.09 -1.39 -1.18
CA GLY A 226 -17.36 -0.12 -1.85
C GLY A 226 -18.77 -0.07 -2.43
N LEU A 227 -18.95 0.76 -3.45
CA LEU A 227 -20.19 0.86 -4.22
C LEU A 227 -20.42 -0.44 -4.99
N ARG A 228 -21.62 -1.01 -4.85
CA ARG A 228 -22.07 -2.22 -5.54
C ARG A 228 -22.91 -1.82 -6.75
N ASP A 229 -22.62 -2.40 -7.90
CA ASP A 229 -23.46 -2.24 -9.08
C ASP A 229 -24.76 -3.03 -8.89
N VAL A 230 -25.90 -2.34 -9.08
CA VAL A 230 -27.24 -2.94 -9.00
C VAL A 230 -27.49 -3.90 -10.17
N THR A 231 -26.66 -3.86 -11.22
CA THR A 231 -26.80 -4.62 -12.47
C THR A 231 -26.20 -6.02 -12.42
N THR A 232 -25.26 -6.30 -11.52
CA THR A 232 -24.77 -7.67 -11.26
C THR A 232 -25.53 -8.22 -10.07
N GLY A 233 -26.44 -9.16 -10.31
CA GLY A 233 -27.35 -9.76 -9.33
C GLY A 233 -26.68 -10.59 -8.22
N ASP A 234 -25.63 -10.09 -7.59
CA ASP A 234 -25.13 -10.61 -6.33
C ASP A 234 -26.08 -10.19 -5.22
N SER A 235 -27.10 -11.03 -5.05
CA SER A 235 -27.91 -11.03 -3.84
C SER A 235 -26.98 -11.16 -2.64
N PRO A 236 -27.15 -10.36 -1.57
CA PRO A 236 -26.39 -10.56 -0.36
C PRO A 236 -26.67 -11.97 0.15
N VAL A 237 -25.60 -12.78 0.27
CA VAL A 237 -25.63 -13.95 1.15
C VAL A 237 -25.98 -13.41 2.53
N ARG A 238 -27.25 -13.57 2.91
CA ARG A 238 -27.71 -13.31 4.27
C ARG A 238 -26.97 -14.28 5.19
N ALA A 239 -26.29 -13.73 6.18
CA ALA A 239 -25.84 -14.48 7.35
C ALA A 239 -27.07 -15.04 8.11
#